data_AF-A0A3A4ZKB9-F1
#
_entry.id   AF-A0A3A4ZKB9-F1
#
_cell.length_a   1.000
_cell.length_b   1.000
_cell.length_c   1.000
_cell.angle_alpha   90.00
_cell.angle_beta   90.00
_cell.angle_gamma   90.00
#
_symmetry.space_group_name_H-M   'P 1'
#
loop_
_entity.id
_entity.type
_entity.pdbx_description
1 polymer ?
#
loop_
_entity_poly.entity_id
_entity_poly.type
_entity_poly.pdbx_seq_one_letter_code
_entity_poly.pdbx_strand_id
1 'polypeptide(L)'
;MSDDMTQQEDKKIENKKISLPKISKNNLKVLVAVVLAALLGAGAYYLRGYFVAATVNGSPITRIAVIKELEKQGGKSVLDNLVTKKLIEQEAVNKNVTVSQEEIDNELSTIEQSTLAVGMTLEDALAQQNVSKTQLIEEIVLNKKLEKMVEGSVNVSDEEVTAYLEQNKETLPPNSDEETLKEQVRTSLRQQKLTQSVQDLLTTLRENAKINYYVTF
;
A
#
# COMPACT_ATOMS: atom_id res chain seq x y z
N MET A 1 14.65 -50.70 59.74
CA MET A 1 15.63 -50.30 60.76
C MET A 1 16.74 -49.54 60.07
N SER A 2 17.14 -48.34 60.44
CA SER A 2 16.64 -47.36 61.40
C SER A 2 17.34 -46.05 61.02
N ASP A 3 16.58 -44.96 61.08
CA ASP A 3 16.94 -43.57 61.36
C ASP A 3 18.40 -43.13 61.22
N ASP A 4 18.62 -42.05 60.45
CA ASP A 4 18.99 -40.79 61.10
C ASP A 4 18.60 -39.59 60.22
N MET A 5 17.87 -38.65 60.84
CA MET A 5 17.52 -37.34 60.29
C MET A 5 18.60 -36.36 60.71
N THR A 6 19.04 -35.43 59.86
CA THR A 6 19.20 -34.02 60.27
C THR A 6 19.59 -33.09 59.10
N GLN A 7 18.74 -32.07 58.91
CA GLN A 7 19.05 -30.64 58.73
C GLN A 7 19.95 -30.23 57.54
N GLN A 8 19.34 -29.64 56.50
CA GLN A 8 19.25 -28.18 56.26
C GLN A 8 20.58 -27.54 55.81
N GLU A 9 20.64 -27.11 54.55
CA GLU A 9 21.34 -25.89 54.20
C GLU A 9 20.60 -25.17 53.07
N ASP A 10 19.88 -24.11 53.46
CA ASP A 10 19.34 -23.10 52.56
C ASP A 10 20.47 -22.53 51.70
N LYS A 11 20.44 -22.79 50.38
CA LYS A 11 21.29 -22.07 49.42
C LYS A 11 20.82 -20.61 49.36
N LYS A 12 21.37 -19.81 50.26
CA LYS A 12 21.34 -18.35 50.24
C LYS A 12 21.94 -17.91 48.90
N ILE A 13 21.11 -17.37 48.01
CA ILE A 13 21.59 -16.69 46.81
C ILE A 13 22.35 -15.47 47.31
N GLU A 14 23.67 -15.59 47.40
CA GLU A 14 24.56 -14.49 47.69
C GLU A 14 24.46 -13.51 46.52
N ASN A 15 23.67 -12.46 46.74
CA ASN A 15 23.51 -11.36 45.81
C ASN A 15 24.85 -10.61 45.76
N LYS A 16 25.76 -11.10 44.91
CA LYS A 16 27.07 -10.50 44.67
C LYS A 16 26.83 -9.11 44.08
N LYS A 17 26.74 -8.11 44.96
CA LYS A 17 26.70 -6.71 44.58
C LYS A 17 27.91 -6.47 43.68
N ILE A 18 27.65 -6.25 42.40
CA ILE A 18 28.68 -5.89 41.43
C ILE A 18 29.19 -4.52 41.88
N SER A 19 30.28 -4.51 42.65
CA SER A 19 30.92 -3.29 43.09
C SER A 19 31.59 -2.67 41.88
N LEU A 20 31.01 -1.57 41.39
CA LEU A 20 31.62 -0.79 40.33
C LEU A 20 32.98 -0.24 40.84
N PRO A 21 34.07 -0.41 40.07
CA PRO A 21 35.38 0.10 40.48
C PRO A 21 35.31 1.62 40.67
N LYS A 22 36.01 2.14 41.71
CA LYS A 22 36.12 3.59 41.94
C LYS A 22 37.00 4.21 40.86
N ILE A 23 36.38 4.70 39.78
CA ILE A 23 37.05 5.38 38.67
C ILE A 23 37.17 6.88 39.00
N SER A 24 38.36 7.46 38.83
CA SER A 24 38.58 8.90 39.06
C SER A 24 37.76 9.75 38.07
N LYS A 25 37.36 10.97 38.47
CA LYS A 25 36.52 11.86 37.63
C LYS A 25 37.12 12.16 36.25
N ASN A 26 38.44 12.15 36.10
CA ASN A 26 39.11 12.35 34.81
C ASN A 26 39.10 11.08 33.96
N ASN A 27 39.29 9.90 34.56
CA ASN A 27 39.21 8.62 33.87
C ASN A 27 37.75 8.31 33.45
N LEU A 28 36.77 8.80 34.20
CA LEU A 28 35.36 8.69 33.85
C LEU A 28 35.02 9.52 32.60
N LYS A 29 35.56 10.72 32.45
CA LYS A 29 35.38 11.53 31.22
C LYS A 29 35.96 10.84 29.99
N VAL A 30 37.15 10.24 30.13
CA VAL A 30 37.78 9.47 29.06
C VAL A 30 36.95 8.23 28.71
N LEU A 31 36.47 7.49 29.71
CA LEU A 31 35.60 6.32 29.51
C LEU A 31 34.31 6.71 28.78
N VAL A 32 33.65 7.79 29.19
CA VAL A 32 32.44 8.31 28.54
C VAL A 32 32.72 8.73 27.09
N ALA A 33 33.84 9.39 26.83
CA ALA A 33 34.24 9.77 25.46
C ALA A 33 34.49 8.55 24.57
N VAL A 34 35.13 7.50 25.09
CA VAL A 34 35.38 6.25 24.36
C VAL A 34 34.08 5.50 24.10
N VAL A 35 33.18 5.42 25.08
CA VAL A 35 31.86 4.80 24.91
C VAL A 35 31.02 5.58 23.89
N LEU A 36 31.02 6.92 23.94
CA LEU A 36 30.36 7.75 22.93
C LEU A 36 30.95 7.53 21.53
N ALA A 37 32.28 7.46 21.39
CA ALA A 37 32.92 7.18 20.11
C ALA A 37 32.58 5.77 19.59
N ALA A 38 32.52 4.77 20.48
CA ALA A 38 32.11 3.41 20.13
C ALA A 38 30.64 3.35 19.71
N LEU A 39 29.75 4.06 20.41
CA LEU A 39 28.33 4.18 20.05
C LEU A 39 28.13 4.91 18.73
N LEU A 40 28.89 5.97 18.46
CA LEU A 40 28.87 6.67 17.17
C LEU A 40 29.41 5.79 16.03
N GLY A 41 30.48 5.05 16.27
CA GLY A 41 31.03 4.10 15.29
C GLY A 41 30.07 2.95 14.98
N ALA A 42 29.45 2.37 16.02
CA ALA A 42 28.40 1.37 15.86
C ALA A 42 27.19 1.97 15.13
N GLY A 43 26.72 3.15 15.52
CA GLY A 43 25.63 3.86 14.85
C GLY A 43 25.91 4.11 13.37
N ALA A 44 27.10 4.62 13.03
CA ALA A 44 27.51 4.80 11.64
C ALA A 44 27.57 3.47 10.86
N TYR A 45 28.03 2.39 11.50
CA TYR A 45 28.05 1.06 10.91
C TYR A 45 26.64 0.50 10.66
N TYR A 46 25.72 0.64 11.61
CA TYR A 46 24.32 0.21 11.45
C TYR A 46 23.56 1.08 10.46
N LEU A 47 23.84 2.39 10.41
CA LEU A 47 23.16 3.33 9.51
C LEU A 47 23.76 3.38 8.09
N ARG A 48 24.88 2.69 7.83
CA ARG A 48 25.54 2.70 6.51
C ARG A 48 24.60 2.30 5.36
N GLY A 49 23.65 1.39 5.61
CA GLY A 49 22.67 0.92 4.62
C GLY A 49 21.67 2.00 4.17
N TYR A 50 21.49 3.09 4.93
CA TYR A 50 20.65 4.21 4.52
C TYR A 50 21.30 5.09 3.45
N PHE A 51 22.64 5.08 3.34
CA PHE A 51 23.39 5.93 2.42
C PHE A 51 24.08 5.12 1.32
N VAL A 52 24.56 3.92 1.63
CA VAL A 52 25.28 3.03 0.73
C VAL A 52 24.41 1.80 0.47
N ALA A 53 24.04 1.59 -0.79
CA ALA A 53 23.23 0.46 -1.23
C ALA A 53 24.09 -0.81 -1.42
N ALA A 54 25.30 -0.65 -1.96
CA ALA A 54 26.23 -1.75 -2.20
C ALA A 54 27.68 -1.24 -2.28
N THR A 55 28.66 -2.14 -2.26
CA THR A 55 30.07 -1.84 -2.55
C THR A 55 30.61 -2.85 -3.55
N VAL A 56 31.30 -2.38 -4.59
CA VAL A 56 31.95 -3.22 -5.61
C VAL A 56 33.44 -2.95 -5.58
N ASN A 57 34.24 -3.94 -5.17
CA ASN A 57 35.70 -3.83 -5.05
C ASN A 57 36.17 -2.61 -4.21
N GLY A 58 35.45 -2.30 -3.14
CA GLY A 58 35.73 -1.14 -2.28
C GLY A 58 35.11 0.18 -2.74
N SER A 59 34.53 0.25 -3.95
CA SER A 59 33.81 1.42 -4.45
C SER A 59 32.33 1.37 -4.05
N PRO A 60 31.79 2.36 -3.32
CA PRO A 60 30.40 2.36 -2.89
C PRO A 60 29.43 2.77 -4.01
N ILE A 61 28.29 2.09 -4.08
CA ILE A 61 27.08 2.51 -4.81
C ILE A 61 26.15 3.15 -3.79
N THR A 62 25.87 4.44 -3.95
CA THR A 62 25.02 5.18 -3.02
C THR A 62 23.54 4.95 -3.30
N ARG A 63 22.71 5.06 -2.25
CA ARG A 63 21.25 5.00 -2.37
C ARG A 63 20.71 6.11 -3.29
N ILE A 64 21.32 7.29 -3.26
CA ILE A 64 20.95 8.41 -4.15
C ILE A 64 21.20 8.05 -5.62
N ALA A 65 22.30 7.37 -5.94
CA ALA A 65 22.56 6.93 -7.31
C ALA A 65 21.49 5.93 -7.79
N VAL A 66 21.09 4.99 -6.93
CA VAL A 66 20.00 4.05 -7.23
C VAL A 66 18.67 4.78 -7.42
N ILE A 67 18.30 5.69 -6.52
CA ILE A 67 17.06 6.47 -6.61
C ILE A 67 17.02 7.28 -7.90
N LYS A 68 18.12 7.98 -8.24
CA LYS A 68 18.21 8.77 -9.47
C LYS A 68 18.04 7.92 -10.73
N GLU A 69 18.55 6.70 -10.73
CA GLU A 69 18.37 5.77 -11.84
C GLU A 69 16.93 5.25 -11.92
N LEU A 70 16.27 4.97 -10.79
CA LEU A 70 14.85 4.61 -10.74
C LEU A 70 13.94 5.78 -11.17
N GLU A 71 14.27 7.01 -10.75
CA GLU A 71 13.60 8.24 -11.15
C GLU A 71 13.67 8.45 -12.67
N LYS A 72 14.84 8.16 -13.28
CA LYS A 72 15.01 8.19 -14.72
C LYS A 72 14.18 7.12 -15.44
N GLN A 73 14.03 5.92 -14.85
CA GLN A 73 13.29 4.82 -15.47
C GLN A 73 11.77 5.00 -15.36
N GLY A 74 11.26 5.57 -14.27
CA GLY A 74 9.81 5.65 -14.03
C GLY A 74 9.35 6.77 -13.10
N GLY A 75 10.24 7.65 -12.65
CA GLY A 75 9.95 8.70 -11.66
C GLY A 75 8.79 9.62 -12.06
N LYS A 76 8.74 10.04 -13.34
CA LYS A 76 7.61 10.85 -13.84
C LYS A 76 6.27 10.14 -13.72
N SER A 77 6.18 8.89 -14.17
CA SER A 77 4.95 8.10 -14.11
C SER A 77 4.51 7.84 -12.67
N VAL A 78 5.47 7.49 -11.80
CA VAL A 78 5.20 7.29 -10.36
C VAL A 78 4.71 8.58 -9.71
N LEU A 79 5.36 9.72 -9.97
CA LEU A 79 4.93 11.01 -9.43
C LEU A 79 3.55 11.41 -9.95
N ASP A 80 3.28 11.24 -11.25
CA ASP A 80 1.97 11.52 -11.85
C ASP A 80 0.86 10.67 -11.21
N ASN A 81 1.12 9.38 -10.97
CA ASN A 81 0.18 8.50 -10.26
C ASN A 81 -0.05 8.93 -8.81
N LEU A 82 1.01 9.30 -8.09
CA LEU A 82 0.88 9.79 -6.71
C LEU A 82 0.08 11.10 -6.63
N VAL A 83 0.26 12.01 -7.60
CA VAL A 83 -0.56 13.22 -7.73
C VAL A 83 -2.03 12.84 -7.93
N THR A 84 -2.33 11.93 -8.88
CA THR A 84 -3.69 11.47 -9.12
C THR A 84 -4.32 10.84 -7.86
N LYS A 85 -3.61 9.95 -7.16
CA LYS A 85 -4.07 9.37 -5.88
C LYS A 85 -4.37 10.46 -4.87
N LYS A 86 -3.52 11.49 -4.78
CA LYS A 86 -3.72 12.58 -3.84
C LYS A 86 -4.95 13.42 -4.14
N LEU A 87 -5.22 13.68 -5.42
CA LEU A 87 -6.42 14.40 -5.85
C LEU A 87 -7.70 13.62 -5.53
N ILE A 88 -7.70 12.30 -5.76
CA ILE A 88 -8.82 11.43 -5.42
C ILE A 88 -9.09 11.46 -3.91
N GLU A 89 -8.05 11.35 -3.09
CA GLU A 89 -8.19 11.43 -1.63
C GLU A 89 -8.79 12.76 -1.17
N GLN A 90 -8.32 13.87 -1.74
CA GLN A 90 -8.81 15.21 -1.42
C GLN A 90 -10.28 15.36 -1.79
N GLU A 91 -10.66 14.91 -2.98
CA GLU A 91 -12.05 15.00 -3.43
C GLU A 91 -12.98 14.09 -2.63
N ALA A 92 -12.55 12.88 -2.29
CA ALA A 92 -13.31 11.99 -1.43
C ALA A 92 -13.59 12.63 -0.06
N VAL A 93 -12.61 13.34 0.51
CA VAL A 93 -12.80 14.12 1.75
C VAL A 93 -13.79 15.26 1.53
N ASN A 94 -13.64 16.04 0.44
CA ASN A 94 -14.53 17.16 0.13
C ASN A 94 -16.00 16.71 -0.02
N LYS A 95 -16.22 15.56 -0.66
CA LYS A 95 -17.54 14.95 -0.87
C LYS A 95 -18.03 14.11 0.31
N ASN A 96 -17.26 14.01 1.40
CA ASN A 96 -17.56 13.15 2.56
C ASN A 96 -17.78 11.68 2.18
N VAL A 97 -17.04 11.18 1.19
CA VAL A 97 -17.08 9.79 0.75
C VAL A 97 -16.22 8.93 1.68
N THR A 98 -16.88 7.97 2.34
CA THR A 98 -16.23 6.96 3.19
C THR A 98 -16.47 5.57 2.64
N VAL A 99 -15.48 4.69 2.79
CA VAL A 99 -15.58 3.26 2.45
C VAL A 99 -15.57 2.49 3.75
N SER A 100 -16.59 1.68 3.96
CA SER A 100 -16.74 0.81 5.13
C SER A 100 -15.85 -0.42 5.03
N GLN A 101 -15.58 -1.07 6.16
CA GLN A 101 -14.84 -2.33 6.17
C GLN A 101 -15.58 -3.43 5.42
N GLU A 102 -16.91 -3.45 5.49
CA GLU A 102 -17.74 -4.42 4.76
C GLU A 102 -17.57 -4.29 3.24
N GLU A 103 -17.52 -3.06 2.71
CA GLU A 103 -17.26 -2.83 1.27
C GLU A 103 -15.87 -3.36 0.85
N ILE A 104 -14.88 -3.20 1.72
CA ILE A 104 -13.50 -3.70 1.48
C ILE A 104 -13.48 -5.23 1.50
N ASP A 105 -14.09 -5.84 2.51
CA ASP A 105 -14.11 -7.28 2.70
C ASP A 105 -14.88 -7.99 1.57
N ASN A 106 -15.98 -7.39 1.12
CA ASN A 106 -16.75 -7.90 -0.02
C ASN A 106 -15.92 -7.91 -1.30
N GLU A 107 -15.25 -6.79 -1.63
CA GLU A 107 -14.38 -6.72 -2.80
C GLU A 107 -13.20 -7.69 -2.71
N LEU A 108 -12.58 -7.79 -1.52
CA LEU A 108 -11.50 -8.72 -1.27
C LEU A 108 -11.94 -10.17 -1.50
N SER A 109 -13.14 -10.53 -1.03
CA SER A 109 -13.73 -11.85 -1.27
C SER A 109 -14.00 -12.11 -2.75
N THR A 110 -14.49 -11.11 -3.49
CA THR A 110 -14.67 -11.21 -4.95
C THR A 110 -13.34 -11.48 -5.67
N ILE A 111 -12.28 -10.77 -5.29
CA ILE A 111 -10.94 -10.95 -5.87
C ILE A 111 -10.40 -12.33 -5.49
N GLU A 112 -10.53 -12.77 -4.24
CA GLU A 112 -10.11 -14.09 -3.78
C GLU A 112 -10.81 -15.20 -4.58
N GLN A 113 -12.13 -15.14 -4.72
CA GLN A 113 -12.91 -16.09 -5.51
C GLN A 113 -12.47 -16.11 -6.98
N SER A 114 -12.23 -14.93 -7.58
CA SER A 114 -11.76 -14.81 -8.96
C SER A 114 -10.36 -15.43 -9.15
N THR A 115 -9.49 -15.29 -8.16
CA THR A 115 -8.14 -15.87 -8.19
C THR A 115 -8.20 -17.39 -8.06
N LEU A 116 -9.05 -17.90 -7.17
CA LEU A 116 -9.29 -19.33 -6.99
C LEU A 116 -9.90 -19.97 -8.24
N ALA A 117 -10.77 -19.26 -8.96
CA ALA A 117 -11.37 -19.72 -10.21
C ALA A 117 -10.33 -20.01 -11.31
N VAL A 118 -9.16 -19.37 -11.24
CA VAL A 118 -8.02 -19.62 -12.13
C VAL A 118 -6.94 -20.51 -11.50
N GLY A 119 -7.25 -21.14 -10.36
CA GLY A 119 -6.40 -22.14 -9.70
C GLY A 119 -5.25 -21.57 -8.87
N MET A 120 -5.32 -20.31 -8.44
CA MET A 120 -4.29 -19.65 -7.65
C MET A 120 -4.88 -19.03 -6.38
N THR A 121 -4.13 -19.00 -5.28
CA THR A 121 -4.56 -18.26 -4.08
C THR A 121 -4.28 -16.77 -4.23
N LEU A 122 -5.01 -15.91 -3.51
CA LEU A 122 -4.76 -14.48 -3.53
C LEU A 122 -3.31 -14.16 -3.07
N GLU A 123 -2.84 -14.86 -2.04
CA GLU A 123 -1.49 -14.70 -1.50
C GLU A 123 -0.41 -15.02 -2.54
N ASP A 124 -0.58 -16.10 -3.31
CA ASP A 124 0.36 -16.47 -4.38
C ASP A 124 0.35 -15.43 -5.50
N ALA A 125 -0.83 -14.92 -5.88
CA ALA A 125 -1.00 -13.90 -6.91
C ALA A 125 -0.30 -12.59 -6.53
N LEU A 126 -0.43 -12.19 -5.27
CA LEU A 126 0.19 -11.00 -4.70
C LEU A 126 1.72 -11.17 -4.60
N ALA A 127 2.19 -12.34 -4.16
CA ALA A 127 3.61 -12.65 -4.06
C ALA A 127 4.32 -12.60 -5.43
N GLN A 128 3.70 -13.16 -6.48
CA GLN A 128 4.25 -13.10 -7.85
C GLN A 128 4.43 -11.66 -8.35
N GLN A 129 3.53 -10.76 -7.95
CA GLN A 129 3.58 -9.35 -8.34
C GLN A 129 4.43 -8.50 -7.37
N ASN A 130 4.98 -9.09 -6.31
CA ASN A 130 5.66 -8.38 -5.21
C ASN A 130 4.77 -7.28 -4.59
N VAL A 131 3.47 -7.54 -4.49
CA VAL A 131 2.46 -6.64 -3.91
C VAL A 131 2.03 -7.20 -2.56
N SER A 132 1.88 -6.34 -1.56
CA SER A 132 1.34 -6.72 -0.25
C SER A 132 -0.18 -6.65 -0.21
N LYS A 133 -0.81 -7.42 0.70
CA LYS A 133 -2.25 -7.33 0.95
C LYS A 133 -2.69 -5.92 1.35
N THR A 134 -1.85 -5.18 2.08
CA THR A 134 -2.11 -3.78 2.44
C THR A 134 -2.20 -2.89 1.20
N GLN A 135 -1.28 -3.05 0.23
CA GLN A 135 -1.33 -2.28 -1.02
C GLN A 135 -2.57 -2.63 -1.85
N LEU A 136 -3.00 -3.90 -1.86
CA LEU A 136 -4.25 -4.29 -2.49
C LEU A 136 -5.45 -3.59 -1.83
N ILE A 137 -5.51 -3.57 -0.49
CA ILE A 137 -6.57 -2.90 0.26
C ILE A 137 -6.58 -1.39 -0.03
N GLU A 138 -5.42 -0.74 -0.08
CA GLU A 138 -5.31 0.68 -0.45
C GLU A 138 -5.90 0.95 -1.85
N GLU A 139 -5.64 0.07 -2.80
CA GLU A 139 -6.17 0.18 -4.17
C GLU A 139 -7.69 -0.06 -4.22
N ILE A 140 -8.20 -1.06 -3.48
CA ILE A 140 -9.64 -1.30 -3.32
C ILE A 140 -10.32 -0.04 -2.76
N VAL A 141 -9.78 0.53 -1.69
CA VAL A 141 -10.34 1.74 -1.08
C VAL A 141 -10.35 2.92 -2.06
N LEU A 142 -9.28 3.08 -2.84
CA LEU A 142 -9.20 4.13 -3.86
C LEU A 142 -10.27 3.95 -4.95
N ASN A 143 -10.42 2.73 -5.46
CA ASN A 143 -11.42 2.40 -6.48
C ASN A 143 -12.85 2.57 -5.96
N LYS A 144 -13.16 2.10 -4.74
CA LYS A 144 -14.47 2.33 -4.13
C LYS A 144 -14.78 3.80 -3.90
N LYS A 145 -13.78 4.62 -3.53
CA LYS A 145 -13.97 6.08 -3.46
C LYS A 145 -14.33 6.67 -4.83
N LEU A 146 -13.62 6.28 -5.89
CA LEU A 146 -13.91 6.73 -7.25
C LEU A 146 -15.35 6.36 -7.65
N GLU A 147 -15.73 5.10 -7.50
CA GLU A 147 -17.09 4.59 -7.80
C GLU A 147 -18.16 5.42 -7.10
N LYS A 148 -18.02 5.63 -5.79
CA LYS A 148 -18.98 6.40 -4.98
C LYS A 148 -19.04 7.88 -5.37
N MET A 149 -17.90 8.47 -5.76
CA MET A 149 -17.86 9.87 -6.18
C MET A 149 -18.57 10.14 -7.51
N VAL A 150 -18.78 9.11 -8.34
CA VAL A 150 -19.41 9.20 -9.66
C VAL A 150 -20.75 8.45 -9.74
N GLU A 151 -21.20 7.81 -8.66
CA GLU A 151 -22.42 7.00 -8.64
C GLU A 151 -23.67 7.77 -9.09
N GLY A 152 -23.75 9.07 -8.79
CA GLY A 152 -24.84 9.92 -9.27
C GLY A 152 -24.87 10.14 -10.79
N SER A 153 -23.75 9.93 -11.47
CA SER A 153 -23.59 10.17 -12.92
C SER A 153 -23.79 8.90 -13.78
N VAL A 154 -23.95 7.72 -13.16
CA VAL A 154 -23.99 6.43 -13.87
C VAL A 154 -25.40 5.87 -14.05
N ASN A 155 -26.45 6.66 -13.81
CA ASN A 155 -27.82 6.22 -14.04
C ASN A 155 -28.08 6.01 -15.55
N VAL A 156 -28.62 4.86 -15.93
CA VAL A 156 -28.94 4.51 -17.32
C VAL A 156 -30.46 4.48 -17.47
N SER A 157 -30.97 5.29 -18.38
CA SER A 157 -32.40 5.40 -18.69
C SER A 157 -32.86 4.29 -19.65
N ASP A 158 -34.16 4.01 -19.65
CA ASP A 158 -34.77 3.00 -20.54
C ASP A 158 -34.69 3.43 -22.01
N GLU A 159 -34.71 4.75 -22.26
CA GLU A 159 -34.50 5.33 -23.59
C GLU A 159 -33.10 5.01 -24.12
N GLU A 160 -32.07 5.08 -23.27
CA GLU A 160 -30.70 4.74 -23.64
C GLU A 160 -30.53 3.25 -23.95
N VAL A 161 -31.20 2.38 -23.18
CA VAL A 161 -31.21 0.94 -23.44
C VAL A 161 -31.90 0.64 -24.77
N THR A 162 -33.06 1.24 -25.03
CA THR A 162 -33.81 1.09 -26.28
C THR A 162 -32.98 1.56 -27.47
N ALA A 163 -32.38 2.75 -27.38
CA ALA A 163 -31.54 3.31 -28.43
C ALA A 163 -30.33 2.42 -28.73
N TYR A 164 -29.69 1.87 -27.69
CA TYR A 164 -28.56 0.96 -27.87
C TYR A 164 -28.98 -0.32 -28.60
N LEU A 165 -30.09 -0.95 -28.19
CA LEU A 165 -30.63 -2.14 -28.85
C LEU A 165 -30.98 -1.87 -30.31
N GLU A 166 -31.53 -0.69 -30.61
CA GLU A 166 -31.88 -0.32 -31.97
C GLU A 166 -30.66 -0.10 -32.88
N GLN A 167 -29.61 0.51 -32.33
CA GLN A 167 -28.38 0.80 -33.07
C GLN A 167 -27.49 -0.44 -33.27
N ASN A 168 -27.62 -1.44 -32.38
CA ASN A 168 -26.73 -2.60 -32.34
C ASN A 168 -27.42 -3.93 -32.70
N LYS A 169 -28.57 -3.88 -33.41
CA LYS A 169 -29.39 -5.07 -33.73
C LYS A 169 -28.61 -6.25 -34.33
N GLU A 170 -27.56 -5.98 -35.09
CA GLU A 170 -26.75 -6.99 -35.78
C GLU A 170 -25.76 -7.73 -34.85
N THR A 171 -25.45 -7.17 -33.68
CA THR A 171 -24.51 -7.73 -32.69
C THR A 171 -25.21 -8.34 -31.48
N LEU A 172 -26.55 -8.33 -31.46
CA LEU A 172 -27.32 -8.87 -30.35
C LEU A 172 -27.25 -10.41 -30.33
N PRO A 173 -27.10 -11.02 -29.13
CA PRO A 173 -27.10 -12.47 -29.00
C PRO A 173 -28.43 -13.07 -29.51
N PRO A 174 -28.39 -14.09 -30.40
CA PRO A 174 -29.61 -14.75 -30.83
C PRO A 174 -30.24 -15.53 -29.68
N ASN A 175 -31.58 -15.44 -29.55
CA ASN A 175 -32.41 -16.21 -28.60
C ASN A 175 -32.27 -15.86 -27.10
N SER A 176 -31.97 -14.61 -26.75
CA SER A 176 -32.10 -14.14 -25.36
C SER A 176 -33.51 -13.61 -25.10
N ASP A 177 -34.07 -13.83 -23.91
CA ASP A 177 -35.30 -13.16 -23.51
C ASP A 177 -35.09 -11.63 -23.45
N GLU A 178 -36.13 -10.87 -23.81
CA GLU A 178 -36.05 -9.42 -23.99
C GLU A 178 -35.61 -8.70 -22.70
N GLU A 179 -36.07 -9.19 -21.54
CA GLU A 179 -35.75 -8.59 -20.25
C GLU A 179 -34.29 -8.84 -19.84
N THR A 180 -33.78 -10.07 -19.99
CA THR A 180 -32.35 -10.36 -19.76
C THR A 180 -31.46 -9.57 -20.70
N LEU A 181 -31.88 -9.39 -21.96
CA LEU A 181 -31.13 -8.59 -22.92
C LEU A 181 -31.07 -7.11 -22.51
N LYS A 182 -32.20 -6.53 -22.06
CA LYS A 182 -32.25 -5.17 -21.53
C LYS A 182 -31.36 -5.01 -20.30
N GLU A 183 -31.38 -5.94 -19.36
CA GLU A 183 -30.52 -5.88 -18.16
C GLU A 183 -29.03 -5.97 -18.50
N GLN A 184 -28.65 -6.84 -19.45
CA GLN A 184 -27.26 -6.92 -19.93
C GLN A 184 -26.81 -5.61 -20.58
N VAL A 185 -27.64 -5.04 -21.45
CA VAL A 185 -27.36 -3.74 -22.08
C VAL A 185 -27.28 -2.64 -21.03
N ARG A 186 -28.20 -2.59 -20.06
CA ARG A 186 -28.18 -1.60 -18.98
C ARG A 186 -26.90 -1.71 -18.15
N THR A 187 -26.48 -2.93 -17.82
CA THR A 187 -25.22 -3.19 -17.09
C THR A 187 -24.01 -2.74 -17.89
N SER A 188 -23.96 -3.06 -19.19
CA SER A 188 -22.88 -2.63 -20.10
C SER A 188 -22.80 -1.10 -20.21
N LEU A 189 -23.94 -0.44 -20.44
CA LEU A 189 -24.03 1.02 -20.50
C LEU A 189 -23.63 1.67 -19.17
N ARG A 190 -24.03 1.08 -18.04
CA ARG A 190 -23.64 1.56 -16.71
C ARG A 190 -22.12 1.48 -16.54
N GLN A 191 -21.50 0.37 -16.94
CA GLN A 191 -20.05 0.21 -16.87
C GLN A 191 -19.31 1.21 -17.78
N GLN A 192 -19.87 1.48 -18.96
CA GLN A 192 -19.33 2.49 -19.88
C GLN A 192 -19.42 3.90 -19.27
N LYS A 193 -20.59 4.28 -18.75
CA LYS A 193 -20.79 5.57 -18.08
C LYS A 193 -19.91 5.72 -16.84
N LEU A 194 -19.73 4.65 -16.06
CA LEU A 194 -18.84 4.64 -14.90
C LEU A 194 -17.40 4.95 -15.33
N THR A 195 -16.90 4.24 -16.34
CA THR A 195 -15.55 4.45 -16.87
C THR A 195 -15.37 5.88 -17.37
N GLN A 196 -16.34 6.40 -18.13
CA GLN A 196 -16.31 7.78 -18.63
C GLN A 196 -16.34 8.79 -17.48
N SER A 197 -17.25 8.62 -16.52
CA SER A 197 -17.41 9.54 -15.39
C SER A 197 -16.17 9.59 -14.51
N VAL A 198 -15.47 8.45 -14.33
CA VAL A 198 -14.18 8.42 -13.63
C VAL A 198 -13.12 9.19 -14.41
N GLN A 199 -13.02 9.00 -15.73
CA GLN A 199 -12.05 9.74 -16.55
C GLN A 199 -12.32 11.26 -16.52
N ASP A 200 -13.58 11.67 -16.61
CA ASP A 200 -14.00 13.07 -16.55
C ASP A 200 -13.71 13.67 -15.17
N LEU A 201 -13.98 12.92 -14.09
CA LEU A 201 -13.65 13.33 -12.73
C LEU A 201 -12.15 13.55 -12.57
N LEU A 202 -11.31 12.59 -13.00
CA LEU A 202 -9.86 12.70 -12.88
C LEU A 202 -9.31 13.88 -13.68
N THR A 203 -9.85 14.11 -14.88
CA THR A 203 -9.48 15.27 -15.73
C THR A 203 -9.84 16.57 -15.02
N THR A 204 -11.08 16.69 -14.54
CA THR A 204 -11.58 17.86 -13.81
C THR A 204 -10.77 18.14 -12.56
N LEU A 205 -10.44 17.11 -11.77
CA LEU A 205 -9.61 17.25 -10.58
C LEU A 205 -8.22 17.76 -10.92
N ARG A 206 -7.63 17.27 -12.01
CA ARG A 206 -6.28 17.67 -12.43
C ARG A 206 -6.25 19.10 -12.95
N GLU A 207 -7.26 19.52 -13.73
CA GLU A 207 -7.37 20.88 -14.27
C GLU A 207 -7.62 21.92 -13.18
N ASN A 208 -8.44 21.60 -12.19
CA ASN A 208 -8.77 22.51 -11.10
C ASN A 208 -7.73 22.55 -9.98
N ALA A 209 -6.79 21.59 -9.96
CA ALA A 209 -5.77 21.52 -8.93
C ALA A 209 -4.58 22.44 -9.21
N LYS A 210 -4.13 23.14 -8.17
CA LYS A 210 -2.84 23.83 -8.18
C LYS A 210 -1.71 22.88 -7.83
N ILE A 211 -1.08 22.29 -8.84
CA ILE A 211 0.01 21.32 -8.67
C ILE A 211 1.36 22.03 -8.84
N ASN A 212 2.21 22.01 -7.80
CA ASN A 212 3.57 22.54 -7.87
C ASN A 212 4.56 21.38 -7.94
N TYR A 213 5.40 21.35 -8.98
CA TYR A 213 6.43 20.35 -9.15
C TYR A 213 7.79 20.92 -8.74
N TYR A 214 8.52 20.20 -7.88
CA TYR A 214 9.85 20.59 -7.39
C TYR A 214 10.99 19.73 -7.93
N VAL A 215 10.65 18.74 -8.76
CA VAL A 215 11.58 17.81 -9.39
C VAL A 215 11.21 17.67 -10.87
N THR A 216 12.23 17.41 -11.69
CA THR A 216 12.09 17.13 -13.12
C THR A 216 12.88 15.88 -13.43
N PHE A 217 12.25 14.94 -14.14
CA PHE A 217 12.83 13.66 -14.52
C PHE A 217 13.03 13.60 -16.03
#